data_AF-A0A7V4QRK1-F1
#
_entry.id   AF-A0A7V4QRK1-F1
#
_cell.length_a   1.000
_cell.length_b   1.000
_cell.length_c   1.000
_cell.angle_alpha   90.00
_cell.angle_beta   90.00
_cell.angle_gamma   90.00
#
_symmetry.space_group_name_H-M   'P 1'
#
loop_
_entity.id
_entity.type
_entity.pdbx_description
1 polymer ?
#
loop_
_entity_poly.entity_id
_entity_poly.type
_entity_poly.pdbx_seq_one_letter_code
_entity_poly.pdbx_strand_id
1 'polypeptide(L)'
;MNLLIKKINNLINKLENYRTTQINFIISFFLICFIRNFLEGFLGYSKTIGTNADIKVTIIQMGALFNLEWITLFLYISLIIYFLTKQNILSVFKILLVFFNIIIIVPIIDYFFYFPYGCRIDYLYTINDYVRALLCFFVPFTDVKVCAGIRIEVFFSVIFIFIYIFLKTKDILKSLAGAFVLYFLAVSSMAFPVFILLVFLPFYLNKFNDFVNLFFFTPSFLDSFLNKFSVMIHLLLIPSLLTIYKIYYGNKKLLFLLKNLFSLNTFIVFSAVFWGFISGYGIHNLFSSVFNIFFIFFLFIISSFVNLYLQGNFKKETNILFIFLLIFSLSISLNNFLIMLVLLIIFFIFIKIKVLIKNNLLNVLIFILLFIVLFVFGYIIIPSGIYINTLNILTAIMFPIIYCYNKKRHGNH
;
A
#
# COMPACT_ATOMS: atom_id res chain seq x y z
N MET A 1 11.10 -41.33 10.16
CA MET A 1 10.41 -40.24 9.42
C MET A 1 9.08 -39.80 10.07
N ASN A 2 8.18 -40.73 10.41
CA ASN A 2 6.84 -40.41 10.95
C ASN A 2 6.86 -39.56 12.24
N LEU A 3 7.84 -39.77 13.12
CA LEU A 3 7.94 -39.03 14.39
C LEU A 3 8.29 -37.55 14.20
N LEU A 4 9.18 -37.22 13.26
CA LEU A 4 9.56 -35.84 12.94
C LEU A 4 8.37 -35.08 12.33
N ILE A 5 7.69 -35.69 11.34
CA ILE A 5 6.49 -35.11 10.70
C ILE A 5 5.40 -34.86 11.75
N LYS A 6 5.18 -35.81 12.67
CA LYS A 6 4.22 -35.64 13.77
C LYS A 6 4.59 -34.48 14.69
N LYS A 7 5.87 -34.33 15.05
CA LYS A 7 6.35 -33.20 15.86
C LYS A 7 6.15 -31.86 15.16
N ILE A 8 6.50 -31.75 13.88
CA ILE A 8 6.33 -30.51 13.10
C ILE A 8 4.84 -30.16 12.96
N ASN A 9 3.98 -31.15 12.66
CA ASN A 9 2.52 -30.93 12.62
C ASN A 9 1.98 -30.43 13.96
N ASN A 10 2.42 -31.02 15.06
CA ASN A 10 2.01 -30.58 16.39
C ASN A 10 2.45 -29.13 16.68
N LEU A 11 3.66 -28.75 16.26
CA LEU A 11 4.15 -27.38 16.40
C LEU A 11 3.29 -26.41 15.56
N ILE A 12 3.06 -26.71 14.27
CA ILE A 12 2.23 -25.89 13.38
C ILE A 12 0.83 -25.71 13.97
N ASN A 13 0.20 -26.79 14.41
CA ASN A 13 -1.14 -26.73 15.00
C ASN A 13 -1.16 -25.89 16.29
N LYS A 14 -0.09 -25.91 17.10
CA LYS A 14 0.03 -25.02 18.27
C LYS A 14 0.13 -23.56 17.85
N LEU A 15 0.93 -23.23 16.83
CA LEU A 15 1.14 -21.87 16.36
C LEU A 15 -0.14 -21.26 15.74
N GLU A 16 -0.88 -22.02 14.94
CA GLU A 16 -2.15 -21.57 14.34
C GLU A 16 -3.22 -21.26 15.39
N ASN A 17 -3.24 -22.05 16.46
CA ASN A 17 -4.20 -21.91 17.55
C ASN A 17 -3.72 -20.96 18.65
N TYR A 18 -2.53 -20.37 18.51
CA TYR A 18 -2.02 -19.40 19.48
C TYR A 18 -2.97 -18.21 19.61
N ARG A 19 -3.26 -17.81 20.85
CA ARG A 19 -4.14 -16.68 21.15
C ARG A 19 -3.33 -15.39 21.05
N THR A 20 -3.56 -14.62 20.00
CA THR A 20 -3.02 -13.27 19.84
C THR A 20 -4.16 -12.29 19.60
N THR A 21 -4.07 -11.11 20.22
CA THR A 21 -5.01 -10.02 19.95
C THR A 21 -4.63 -9.34 18.63
N GLN A 22 -5.59 -8.66 18.00
CA GLN A 22 -5.34 -7.91 16.77
C GLN A 22 -4.25 -6.84 16.95
N ILE A 23 -4.23 -6.18 18.11
CA ILE A 23 -3.24 -5.14 18.43
C ILE A 23 -1.85 -5.77 18.56
N ASN A 24 -1.72 -6.87 19.30
CA ASN A 24 -0.43 -7.55 19.46
C ASN A 24 0.09 -8.06 18.11
N PHE A 25 -0.78 -8.59 17.25
CA PHE A 25 -0.43 -8.99 15.90
C PHE A 25 0.16 -7.82 15.09
N ILE A 26 -0.52 -6.67 15.08
CA ILE A 26 -0.10 -5.48 14.33
C ILE A 26 1.24 -4.96 14.87
N ILE A 27 1.38 -4.85 16.20
CA ILE A 27 2.63 -4.39 16.85
C ILE A 27 3.78 -5.34 16.51
N SER A 28 3.59 -6.65 16.65
CA SER A 28 4.62 -7.64 16.31
C SER A 28 5.04 -7.54 14.85
N PHE A 29 4.08 -7.42 13.93
CA PHE A 29 4.38 -7.28 12.50
C PHE A 29 5.24 -6.05 12.22
N PHE A 30 4.84 -4.88 12.73
CA PHE A 30 5.60 -3.64 12.52
C PHE A 30 6.95 -3.65 13.24
N LEU A 31 7.05 -4.31 14.39
CA LEU A 31 8.32 -4.47 15.09
C LEU A 31 9.33 -5.30 14.27
N ILE A 32 8.87 -6.38 13.63
CA ILE A 32 9.73 -7.20 12.74
C ILE A 32 10.24 -6.36 11.57
N CYS A 33 9.34 -5.63 10.90
CA CYS A 33 9.69 -4.75 9.79
C CYS A 33 10.67 -3.65 10.23
N PHE A 34 10.40 -3.03 11.39
CA PHE A 34 11.27 -2.01 11.98
C PHE A 34 12.66 -2.56 12.29
N ILE A 35 12.78 -3.70 12.96
CA ILE A 35 14.08 -4.31 13.29
C ILE A 35 14.87 -4.60 12.02
N ARG A 36 14.24 -5.20 11.00
CA ARG A 36 14.90 -5.42 9.70
C ARG A 36 15.43 -4.11 9.14
N ASN A 37 14.58 -3.09 9.02
CA ASN A 37 14.95 -1.83 8.36
C ASN A 37 16.01 -1.05 9.17
N PHE A 38 15.91 -1.10 10.50
CA PHE A 38 16.88 -0.51 11.40
C PHE A 38 18.24 -1.17 11.30
N LEU A 39 18.30 -2.51 11.33
CA LEU A 39 19.56 -3.24 11.16
C LEU A 39 20.19 -3.01 9.80
N GLU A 40 19.39 -2.92 8.73
CA GLU A 40 19.91 -2.59 7.40
C GLU A 40 20.50 -1.18 7.33
N GLY A 41 19.83 -0.18 7.90
CA GLY A 41 20.36 1.18 7.96
C GLY A 41 21.57 1.32 8.90
N PHE A 42 21.68 0.47 9.91
CA PHE A 42 22.77 0.49 10.89
C PHE A 42 24.02 -0.26 10.38
N LEU A 43 23.84 -1.48 9.83
CA LEU A 43 24.92 -2.35 9.36
C LEU A 43 25.31 -2.10 7.91
N GLY A 44 24.42 -1.51 7.11
CA GLY A 44 24.65 -1.22 5.70
C GLY A 44 25.66 -0.09 5.49
N TYR A 45 26.69 -0.35 4.68
CA TYR A 45 27.75 0.61 4.38
C TYR A 45 27.22 1.93 3.80
N SER A 46 26.23 1.84 2.91
CA SER A 46 25.70 3.01 2.22
C SER A 46 24.89 3.93 3.14
N LYS A 47 24.38 3.43 4.29
CA LYS A 47 23.37 4.10 5.14
C LYS A 47 22.20 4.71 4.34
N THR A 48 21.98 4.22 3.12
CA THR A 48 21.03 4.81 2.16
C THR A 48 19.60 4.40 2.46
N ILE A 49 19.42 3.30 3.18
CA ILE A 49 18.14 2.70 3.50
C ILE A 49 17.88 2.93 4.99
N GLY A 50 16.89 3.76 5.29
CA GLY A 50 16.39 3.97 6.65
C GLY A 50 17.13 5.00 7.51
N THR A 51 18.41 5.27 7.28
CA THR A 51 19.19 6.27 8.03
C THR A 51 19.82 7.31 7.11
N ASN A 52 19.03 7.80 6.14
CA ASN A 52 19.45 8.86 5.23
C ASN A 52 19.67 10.17 6.00
N ALA A 53 20.66 10.97 5.59
CA ALA A 53 20.92 12.30 6.13
C ALA A 53 19.70 13.24 6.00
N ASP A 54 18.89 13.07 4.96
CA ASP A 54 17.61 13.77 4.83
C ASP A 54 16.52 13.05 5.64
N ILE A 55 16.11 13.68 6.74
CA ILE A 55 15.05 13.17 7.61
C ILE A 55 13.71 12.97 6.89
N LYS A 56 13.40 13.78 5.87
CA LYS A 56 12.16 13.61 5.08
C LYS A 56 12.19 12.30 4.31
N VAL A 57 13.32 12.00 3.67
CA VAL A 57 13.53 10.74 2.93
C VAL A 57 13.47 9.56 3.88
N THR A 58 14.14 9.66 5.04
CA THR A 58 14.11 8.63 6.09
C THR A 58 12.69 8.33 6.58
N ILE A 59 11.89 9.37 6.87
CA ILE A 59 10.50 9.21 7.31
C ILE A 59 9.65 8.53 6.23
N ILE A 60 9.79 8.92 4.96
CA ILE A 60 9.04 8.32 3.85
C ILE A 60 9.44 6.85 3.66
N GLN A 61 10.74 6.56 3.65
CA GLN A 61 11.27 5.21 3.48
C GLN A 61 10.86 4.28 4.62
N MET A 62 11.20 4.62 5.88
CA MET A 62 10.93 3.77 7.04
C MET A 62 9.47 3.79 7.47
N GLY A 63 8.80 4.94 7.38
CA GLY A 63 7.46 5.14 7.90
C GLY A 63 6.38 4.63 6.95
N ALA A 64 6.58 4.77 5.64
CA ALA A 64 5.59 4.37 4.64
C ALA A 64 6.11 3.27 3.72
N LEU A 65 7.11 3.56 2.90
CA LEU A 65 7.42 2.76 1.72
C LEU A 65 7.74 1.30 2.05
N PHE A 66 8.71 1.04 2.92
CA PHE A 66 9.08 -0.33 3.26
C PHE A 66 7.95 -1.07 3.97
N ASN A 67 7.22 -0.39 4.86
CA ASN A 67 6.08 -0.99 5.54
C ASN A 67 4.98 -1.41 4.56
N LEU A 68 4.72 -0.59 3.54
CA LEU A 68 3.76 -0.92 2.50
C LEU A 68 4.18 -2.13 1.69
N GLU A 69 5.47 -2.21 1.33
CA GLU A 69 6.03 -3.38 0.64
C GLU A 69 5.88 -4.63 1.49
N TRP A 70 6.29 -4.60 2.77
CA TRP A 70 6.20 -5.73 3.68
C TRP A 70 4.76 -6.18 3.90
N ILE A 71 3.82 -5.26 4.10
CA ILE A 71 2.40 -5.60 4.24
C ILE A 71 1.91 -6.26 2.94
N THR A 72 2.23 -5.69 1.79
CA THR A 72 1.79 -6.22 0.49
C THR A 72 2.30 -7.65 0.31
N LEU A 73 3.61 -7.87 0.49
CA LEU A 73 4.22 -9.19 0.39
C LEU A 73 3.58 -10.18 1.37
N PHE A 74 3.42 -9.79 2.64
CA PHE A 74 2.78 -10.61 3.67
C PHE A 74 1.36 -11.05 3.27
N LEU A 75 0.55 -10.13 2.73
CA LEU A 75 -0.82 -10.44 2.31
C LEU A 75 -0.87 -11.35 1.09
N TYR A 76 -0.01 -11.15 0.09
CA TYR A 76 0.06 -12.04 -1.08
C TYR A 76 0.51 -13.45 -0.68
N ILE A 77 1.54 -13.58 0.17
CA ILE A 77 1.97 -14.88 0.70
C ILE A 77 0.81 -15.56 1.46
N SER A 78 0.09 -14.81 2.28
CA SER A 78 -1.08 -15.31 3.01
C SER A 78 -2.18 -15.81 2.06
N LEU A 79 -2.44 -15.07 0.98
CA LEU A 79 -3.42 -15.45 -0.03
C LEU A 79 -3.01 -16.70 -0.80
N ILE A 80 -1.74 -16.83 -1.19
CA ILE A 80 -1.20 -18.04 -1.84
C ILE A 80 -1.45 -19.26 -0.95
N ILE A 81 -1.05 -19.18 0.32
CA ILE A 81 -1.24 -20.27 1.28
C ILE A 81 -2.73 -20.56 1.48
N TYR A 82 -3.56 -19.54 1.68
CA TYR A 82 -5.00 -19.69 1.83
C TYR A 82 -5.63 -20.40 0.63
N PHE A 83 -5.32 -19.99 -0.60
CA PHE A 83 -5.96 -20.57 -1.79
C PHE A 83 -5.55 -22.01 -2.02
N LEU A 84 -4.32 -22.39 -1.70
CA LEU A 84 -3.80 -23.75 -1.87
C LEU A 84 -4.24 -24.70 -0.75
N THR A 85 -4.27 -24.22 0.50
CA THR A 85 -4.54 -25.05 1.69
C THR A 85 -6.01 -25.00 2.17
N LYS A 86 -6.74 -23.94 1.78
CA LYS A 86 -8.10 -23.62 2.28
C LYS A 86 -8.18 -23.48 3.81
N GLN A 87 -7.05 -23.30 4.50
CA GLN A 87 -7.02 -23.07 5.94
C GLN A 87 -7.65 -21.72 6.29
N ASN A 88 -8.09 -21.55 7.54
CA ASN A 88 -8.61 -20.27 8.01
C ASN A 88 -7.54 -19.17 7.85
N ILE A 89 -7.88 -18.05 7.20
CA ILE A 89 -6.93 -16.97 6.90
C ILE A 89 -6.27 -16.38 8.15
N LEU A 90 -6.95 -16.35 9.30
CA LEU A 90 -6.37 -15.90 10.56
C LEU A 90 -5.29 -16.87 11.08
N SER A 91 -5.47 -18.17 10.85
CA SER A 91 -4.45 -19.17 11.21
C SER A 91 -3.21 -19.02 10.33
N VAL A 92 -3.42 -18.75 9.03
CA VAL A 92 -2.36 -18.45 8.07
C VAL A 92 -1.58 -17.20 8.47
N PHE A 93 -2.26 -16.12 8.86
CA PHE A 93 -1.59 -14.91 9.35
C PHE A 93 -0.73 -15.16 10.58
N LYS A 94 -1.23 -15.91 11.57
CA LYS A 94 -0.46 -16.20 12.79
C LYS A 94 0.79 -16.98 12.50
N ILE A 95 0.71 -18.02 11.66
CA ILE A 95 1.88 -18.82 11.36
C ILE A 95 2.88 -18.04 10.51
N LEU A 96 2.40 -17.28 9.52
CA LEU A 96 3.26 -16.41 8.74
C LEU A 96 3.97 -15.39 9.61
N LEU A 97 3.29 -14.75 10.56
CA LEU A 97 3.91 -13.78 11.46
C LEU A 97 5.11 -14.38 12.22
N VAL A 98 5.04 -15.65 12.63
CA VAL A 98 6.14 -16.34 13.30
C VAL A 98 7.33 -16.54 12.35
N PHE A 99 7.07 -17.02 11.13
CA PHE A 99 8.12 -17.27 10.14
C PHE A 99 8.63 -15.99 9.44
N PHE A 100 7.86 -14.91 9.47
CA PHE A 100 8.21 -13.62 8.87
C PHE A 100 9.43 -12.97 9.54
N ASN A 101 9.78 -13.39 10.76
CA ASN A 101 11.04 -13.02 11.42
C ASN A 101 12.28 -13.35 10.58
N ILE A 102 12.17 -14.24 9.59
CA ILE A 102 13.28 -14.57 8.70
C ILE A 102 13.86 -13.34 7.99
N ILE A 103 13.07 -12.30 7.70
CA ILE A 103 13.55 -11.10 7.01
C ILE A 103 14.64 -10.36 7.80
N ILE A 104 14.72 -10.57 9.12
CA ILE A 104 15.73 -9.98 10.00
C ILE A 104 17.12 -10.56 9.71
N ILE A 105 17.19 -11.77 9.14
CA ILE A 105 18.47 -12.43 8.87
C ILE A 105 19.26 -11.74 7.75
N VAL A 106 18.57 -11.04 6.83
CA VAL A 106 19.19 -10.41 5.65
C VAL A 106 20.31 -9.44 6.02
N PRO A 107 20.07 -8.37 6.79
CA PRO A 107 21.13 -7.42 7.12
C PRO A 107 22.27 -8.05 7.92
N ILE A 108 22.00 -9.12 8.68
CA ILE A 108 23.03 -9.86 9.43
C ILE A 108 23.94 -10.64 8.48
N ILE A 109 23.36 -11.41 7.56
CA ILE A 109 24.14 -12.18 6.57
C ILE A 109 24.91 -11.23 5.66
N ASP A 110 24.25 -10.19 5.15
CA ASP A 110 24.89 -9.24 4.22
C ASP A 110 26.05 -8.51 4.88
N TYR A 111 25.95 -8.20 6.17
CA TYR A 111 27.08 -7.67 6.93
C TYR A 111 28.28 -8.64 6.86
N PHE A 112 28.11 -9.93 7.19
CA PHE A 112 29.24 -10.87 7.19
C PHE A 112 29.79 -11.19 5.80
N PHE A 113 28.95 -11.24 4.77
CA PHE A 113 29.39 -11.60 3.41
C PHE A 113 30.06 -10.43 2.67
N TYR A 114 29.63 -9.20 2.94
CA TYR A 114 30.08 -8.03 2.18
C TYR A 114 30.89 -7.02 3.01
N PHE A 115 31.21 -7.31 4.28
CA PHE A 115 32.09 -6.45 5.06
C PHE A 115 33.47 -6.28 4.39
N PRO A 116 34.06 -5.05 4.38
CA PRO A 116 33.54 -3.78 4.90
C PRO A 116 32.70 -2.98 3.89
N TYR A 117 32.62 -3.42 2.64
CA TYR A 117 32.04 -2.68 1.52
C TYR A 117 30.50 -2.61 1.55
N GLY A 118 29.87 -3.55 2.27
CA GLY A 118 28.42 -3.72 2.31
C GLY A 118 27.84 -4.20 0.98
N CYS A 119 26.55 -4.50 0.99
CA CYS A 119 25.79 -4.78 -0.23
C CYS A 119 24.83 -3.62 -0.51
N ARG A 120 24.79 -3.18 -1.78
CA ARG A 120 23.80 -2.20 -2.22
C ARG A 120 22.58 -2.93 -2.76
N ILE A 121 21.44 -2.69 -2.14
CA ILE A 121 20.15 -3.18 -2.64
C ILE A 121 19.65 -2.16 -3.66
N ASP A 122 19.75 -2.51 -4.93
CA ASP A 122 19.14 -1.76 -6.04
C ASP A 122 18.02 -2.60 -6.66
N TYR A 123 16.96 -1.93 -7.09
CA TYR A 123 15.93 -2.60 -7.89
C TYR A 123 16.49 -3.02 -9.25
N LEU A 124 15.95 -4.09 -9.82
CA LEU A 124 16.28 -4.51 -11.17
C LEU A 124 15.44 -3.70 -12.17
N TYR A 125 16.11 -2.87 -12.97
CA TYR A 125 15.47 -1.93 -13.91
C TYR A 125 15.40 -2.44 -15.35
N THR A 126 16.11 -3.51 -15.68
CA THR A 126 16.15 -4.05 -17.05
C THR A 126 15.52 -5.43 -17.13
N ILE A 127 14.90 -5.73 -18.28
CA ILE A 127 14.37 -7.07 -18.54
C ILE A 127 15.46 -8.15 -18.43
N ASN A 128 16.68 -7.85 -18.87
CA ASN A 128 17.81 -8.78 -18.82
C ASN A 128 18.22 -9.10 -17.38
N ASP A 129 18.28 -8.09 -16.51
CA ASP A 129 18.57 -8.28 -15.10
C ASP A 129 17.46 -9.10 -14.42
N TYR A 130 16.19 -8.81 -14.73
CA TYR A 130 15.05 -9.57 -14.20
C TYR A 130 15.07 -11.04 -14.63
N VAL A 131 15.29 -11.33 -15.91
CA VAL A 131 15.39 -12.70 -16.43
C VAL A 131 16.60 -13.42 -15.83
N ARG A 132 17.75 -12.74 -15.73
CA ARG A 132 18.94 -13.30 -15.07
C ARG A 132 18.67 -13.63 -13.61
N ALA A 133 18.00 -12.73 -12.88
CA ALA A 133 17.59 -12.99 -11.51
C ALA A 133 16.65 -14.20 -11.45
N LEU A 134 15.63 -14.31 -12.31
CA LEU A 134 14.71 -15.45 -12.34
C LEU A 134 15.37 -16.81 -12.62
N LEU A 135 16.43 -16.85 -13.43
CA LEU A 135 17.09 -18.10 -13.81
C LEU A 135 18.26 -18.46 -12.90
N CYS A 136 19.00 -17.47 -12.43
CA CYS A 136 20.25 -17.66 -11.70
C CYS A 136 20.14 -17.30 -10.21
N PHE A 137 18.94 -17.08 -9.67
CA PHE A 137 18.74 -16.58 -8.31
C PHE A 137 19.43 -17.42 -7.23
N PHE A 138 19.54 -18.74 -7.41
CA PHE A 138 20.23 -19.63 -6.46
C PHE A 138 21.58 -20.15 -6.96
N VAL A 139 22.07 -19.70 -8.12
CA VAL A 139 23.37 -20.11 -8.65
C VAL A 139 24.48 -19.35 -7.92
N PRO A 140 25.33 -20.02 -7.14
CA PRO A 140 26.35 -19.35 -6.35
C PRO A 140 27.32 -18.58 -7.26
N PHE A 141 27.88 -17.49 -6.73
CA PHE A 141 28.86 -16.63 -7.43
C PHE A 141 28.38 -15.93 -8.71
N THR A 142 27.13 -16.14 -9.15
CA THR A 142 26.54 -15.39 -10.25
C THR A 142 26.06 -14.03 -9.77
N ASP A 143 26.49 -12.96 -10.43
CA ASP A 143 25.99 -11.61 -10.17
C ASP A 143 24.57 -11.44 -10.76
N VAL A 144 23.60 -11.53 -9.87
CA VAL A 144 22.18 -11.26 -10.12
C VAL A 144 21.74 -9.90 -9.56
N LYS A 145 22.69 -9.06 -9.11
CA LYS A 145 22.43 -7.75 -8.46
C LYS A 145 21.49 -7.85 -7.24
N VAL A 146 21.53 -8.98 -6.53
CA VAL A 146 20.79 -9.23 -5.29
C VAL A 146 21.74 -9.80 -4.25
N CYS A 147 21.68 -9.24 -3.04
CA CYS A 147 22.55 -9.60 -1.93
C CYS A 147 22.35 -11.05 -1.45
N ALA A 148 23.42 -11.67 -0.96
CA ALA A 148 23.42 -13.06 -0.48
C ALA A 148 22.38 -13.31 0.63
N GLY A 149 22.21 -12.37 1.55
CA GLY A 149 21.22 -12.43 2.63
C GLY A 149 19.80 -12.59 2.11
N ILE A 150 19.42 -11.76 1.14
CA ILE A 150 18.11 -11.84 0.48
C ILE A 150 17.95 -13.20 -0.23
N ARG A 151 18.99 -13.70 -0.92
CA ARG A 151 18.93 -14.99 -1.60
C ARG A 151 18.69 -16.15 -0.62
N ILE A 152 19.35 -16.11 0.54
CA ILE A 152 19.18 -17.09 1.61
C ILE A 152 17.78 -16.98 2.26
N GLU A 153 17.28 -15.76 2.49
CA GLU A 153 15.93 -15.52 3.00
C GLU A 153 14.87 -16.17 2.11
N VAL A 154 14.93 -15.91 0.79
CA VAL A 154 13.99 -16.46 -0.18
C VAL A 154 14.11 -17.97 -0.26
N PHE A 155 15.34 -18.52 -0.25
CA PHE A 155 15.56 -19.98 -0.27
C PHE A 155 14.84 -20.68 0.89
N PHE A 156 15.03 -20.22 2.12
CA PHE A 156 14.37 -20.79 3.29
C PHE A 156 12.86 -20.54 3.28
N SER A 157 12.42 -19.37 2.82
CA SER A 157 10.99 -19.07 2.69
C SER A 157 10.29 -20.04 1.73
N VAL A 158 10.91 -20.35 0.59
CA VAL A 158 10.40 -21.33 -0.39
C VAL A 158 10.29 -22.72 0.23
N ILE A 159 11.30 -23.15 0.99
CA ILE A 159 11.28 -24.43 1.72
C ILE A 159 10.17 -24.45 2.77
N PHE A 160 10.04 -23.40 3.58
CA PHE A 160 9.03 -23.34 4.64
C PHE A 160 7.61 -23.34 4.08
N ILE A 161 7.35 -22.61 2.99
CA ILE A 161 6.05 -22.64 2.32
C ILE A 161 5.76 -24.02 1.74
N PHE A 162 6.73 -24.66 1.07
CA PHE A 162 6.59 -26.01 0.56
C PHE A 162 6.18 -26.99 1.67
N ILE A 163 6.93 -26.99 2.79
CA ILE A 163 6.68 -27.86 3.94
C ILE A 163 5.30 -27.56 4.53
N TYR A 164 4.96 -26.30 4.77
CA TYR A 164 3.69 -25.92 5.37
C TYR A 164 2.50 -26.39 4.52
N ILE A 165 2.51 -26.11 3.21
CA ILE A 165 1.44 -26.54 2.30
C ILE A 165 1.36 -28.07 2.26
N PHE A 166 2.50 -28.77 2.16
CA PHE A 166 2.51 -30.23 2.10
C PHE A 166 1.92 -30.85 3.36
N LEU A 167 2.25 -30.31 4.53
CA LEU A 167 1.74 -30.82 5.79
C LEU A 167 0.22 -30.65 5.90
N LYS A 168 -0.35 -29.59 5.33
CA LYS A 168 -1.80 -29.29 5.35
C LYS A 168 -2.62 -29.97 4.26
N THR A 169 -2.06 -30.16 3.07
CA THR A 169 -2.80 -30.72 1.92
C THR A 169 -2.48 -32.18 1.65
N LYS A 170 -1.30 -32.66 2.08
CA LYS A 170 -0.70 -33.95 1.66
C LYS A 170 -0.50 -34.06 0.14
N ASP A 171 -0.46 -32.93 -0.56
CA ASP A 171 -0.41 -32.85 -2.02
C ASP A 171 0.88 -32.15 -2.45
N ILE A 172 1.80 -32.91 -3.03
CA ILE A 172 3.12 -32.41 -3.43
C ILE A 172 3.04 -31.40 -4.59
N LEU A 173 2.07 -31.53 -5.49
CA LEU A 173 1.92 -30.62 -6.62
C LEU A 173 1.46 -29.25 -6.13
N LYS A 174 0.52 -29.20 -5.17
CA LYS A 174 0.13 -27.93 -4.52
C LYS A 174 1.30 -27.29 -3.78
N SER A 175 2.15 -28.08 -3.13
CA SER A 175 3.33 -27.58 -2.43
C SER A 175 4.38 -27.01 -3.39
N LEU A 176 4.66 -27.71 -4.50
CA LEU A 176 5.54 -27.22 -5.55
C LEU A 176 5.00 -25.94 -6.18
N ALA A 177 3.70 -25.89 -6.48
CA ALA A 177 3.05 -24.70 -7.01
C ALA A 177 3.17 -23.51 -6.05
N GLY A 178 2.92 -23.71 -4.75
CA GLY A 178 3.05 -22.64 -3.75
C GLY A 178 4.50 -22.15 -3.59
N ALA A 179 5.46 -23.08 -3.59
CA ALA A 179 6.89 -22.77 -3.55
C ALA A 179 7.34 -21.98 -4.79
N PHE A 180 6.91 -22.40 -5.99
CA PHE A 180 7.19 -21.72 -7.24
C PHE A 180 6.58 -20.32 -7.31
N VAL A 181 5.32 -20.17 -6.89
CA VAL A 181 4.66 -18.85 -6.86
C VAL A 181 5.32 -17.91 -5.85
N LEU A 182 5.74 -18.41 -4.68
CA LEU A 182 6.51 -17.60 -3.73
C LEU A 182 7.85 -17.15 -4.32
N TYR A 183 8.58 -18.07 -4.93
CA TYR A 183 9.85 -17.76 -5.59
C TYR A 183 9.68 -16.66 -6.64
N PHE A 184 8.69 -16.82 -7.52
CA PHE A 184 8.37 -15.84 -8.56
C PHE A 184 7.98 -14.49 -7.95
N LEU A 185 7.14 -14.49 -6.90
CA LEU A 185 6.73 -13.27 -6.18
C LEU A 185 7.93 -12.53 -5.58
N ALA A 186 8.84 -13.24 -4.91
CA ALA A 186 10.01 -12.67 -4.26
C ALA A 186 11.01 -12.09 -5.27
N VAL A 187 11.33 -12.81 -6.35
CA VAL A 187 12.22 -12.26 -7.40
C VAL A 187 11.56 -11.08 -8.11
N SER A 188 10.25 -11.15 -8.36
CA SER A 188 9.49 -10.06 -8.98
C SER A 188 9.41 -8.80 -8.12
N SER A 189 9.39 -8.92 -6.78
CA SER A 189 9.40 -7.75 -5.90
C SER A 189 10.73 -7.00 -5.95
N MET A 190 11.84 -7.69 -6.20
CA MET A 190 13.16 -7.05 -6.41
C MET A 190 13.27 -6.40 -7.80
N ALA A 191 12.49 -6.88 -8.76
CA ALA A 191 12.38 -6.32 -10.10
C ALA A 191 11.08 -5.54 -10.31
N PHE A 192 10.52 -4.97 -9.24
CA PHE A 192 9.18 -4.41 -9.26
C PHE A 192 8.91 -3.39 -10.37
N PRO A 193 9.83 -2.46 -10.71
CA PRO A 193 9.63 -1.51 -11.81
C PRO A 193 9.42 -2.20 -13.16
N VAL A 194 10.17 -3.26 -13.43
CA VAL A 194 10.04 -4.08 -14.63
C VAL A 194 8.77 -4.90 -14.55
N PHE A 195 8.56 -5.62 -13.45
CA PHE A 195 7.46 -6.57 -13.26
C PHE A 195 6.08 -5.93 -13.47
N ILE A 196 5.83 -4.78 -12.84
CA ILE A 196 4.52 -4.11 -12.94
C ILE A 196 4.23 -3.60 -14.36
N LEU A 197 5.27 -3.31 -15.14
CA LEU A 197 5.16 -2.81 -16.51
C LEU A 197 5.24 -3.91 -17.56
N LEU A 198 5.48 -5.17 -17.20
CA LEU A 198 5.60 -6.28 -18.17
C LEU A 198 4.39 -6.44 -19.09
N VAL A 199 3.20 -6.05 -18.63
CA VAL A 199 1.98 -6.05 -19.46
C VAL A 199 2.11 -5.16 -20.71
N PHE A 200 3.00 -4.16 -20.67
CA PHE A 200 3.27 -3.27 -21.79
C PHE A 200 4.40 -3.76 -22.70
N LEU A 201 5.11 -4.84 -22.34
CA LEU A 201 6.23 -5.37 -23.12
C LEU A 201 5.89 -5.60 -24.61
N PRO A 202 4.73 -6.15 -25.01
CA PRO A 202 4.39 -6.35 -26.42
C PRO A 202 4.33 -5.04 -27.23
N PHE A 203 4.03 -3.92 -26.59
CA PHE A 203 3.94 -2.60 -27.25
C PHE A 203 5.31 -1.88 -27.30
N TYR A 204 6.30 -2.35 -26.55
CA TYR A 204 7.61 -1.71 -26.39
C TYR A 204 8.80 -2.67 -26.52
N LEU A 205 8.69 -3.80 -27.23
CA LEU A 205 9.69 -4.90 -27.24
C LEU A 205 11.17 -4.46 -27.27
N ASN A 206 11.54 -3.48 -28.10
CA ASN A 206 12.93 -3.00 -28.24
C ASN A 206 13.24 -1.72 -27.44
N LYS A 207 12.23 -1.10 -26.84
CA LYS A 207 12.34 0.16 -26.07
C LYS A 207 11.81 0.00 -24.65
N PHE A 208 11.65 -1.24 -24.17
CA PHE A 208 10.96 -1.50 -22.92
C PHE A 208 11.75 -0.96 -21.72
N ASN A 209 13.08 -1.15 -21.71
CA ASN A 209 13.93 -0.59 -20.66
C ASN A 209 13.86 0.95 -20.65
N ASP A 210 13.88 1.59 -21.82
CA ASP A 210 13.72 3.05 -21.93
C ASP A 210 12.34 3.49 -21.44
N PHE A 211 11.28 2.73 -21.76
CA PHE A 211 9.93 2.98 -21.27
C PHE A 211 9.85 2.86 -19.75
N VAL A 212 10.44 1.83 -19.13
CA VAL A 212 10.50 1.68 -17.67
C VAL A 212 11.19 2.89 -17.05
N ASN A 213 12.35 3.28 -17.59
CA ASN A 213 13.09 4.44 -17.12
C ASN A 213 12.27 5.73 -17.27
N LEU A 214 11.70 5.99 -18.44
CA LEU A 214 10.85 7.16 -18.65
C LEU A 214 9.66 7.14 -17.70
N PHE A 215 8.99 6.01 -17.49
CA PHE A 215 7.84 5.90 -16.60
C PHE A 215 8.19 6.34 -15.18
N PHE A 216 9.26 5.79 -14.61
CA PHE A 216 9.64 6.08 -13.22
C PHE A 216 10.41 7.39 -13.04
N PHE A 217 11.12 7.90 -14.05
CA PHE A 217 11.97 9.09 -13.92
C PHE A 217 11.42 10.35 -14.60
N THR A 218 10.36 10.27 -15.42
CA THR A 218 9.70 11.47 -16.00
C THR A 218 9.06 12.32 -14.90
N PRO A 219 9.27 13.65 -14.85
CA PRO A 219 8.63 14.52 -13.86
C PRO A 219 7.11 14.32 -13.80
N SER A 220 6.55 14.27 -12.60
CA SER A 220 5.11 14.11 -12.36
C SER A 220 4.74 14.73 -11.02
N PHE A 221 3.45 14.76 -10.66
CA PHE A 221 3.01 15.14 -9.30
C PHE A 221 3.74 14.37 -8.18
N LEU A 222 4.14 13.14 -8.48
CA LEU A 222 5.01 12.35 -7.62
C LEU A 222 6.45 12.70 -7.97
N ASP A 223 6.99 13.71 -7.30
CA ASP A 223 8.32 14.26 -7.61
C ASP A 223 9.45 13.23 -7.41
N SER A 224 9.26 12.28 -6.48
CA SER A 224 10.28 11.28 -6.17
C SER A 224 9.95 9.90 -6.77
N PHE A 225 11.00 9.19 -7.17
CA PHE A 225 10.94 7.78 -7.53
C PHE A 225 10.23 6.94 -6.45
N LEU A 226 10.52 7.21 -5.17
CA LEU A 226 9.95 6.49 -4.03
C LEU A 226 8.43 6.68 -3.92
N ASN A 227 7.93 7.87 -4.27
CA ASN A 227 6.50 8.17 -4.24
C ASN A 227 5.76 7.40 -5.35
N LYS A 228 6.32 7.40 -6.56
CA LYS A 228 5.80 6.61 -7.69
C LYS A 228 5.77 5.13 -7.38
N PHE A 229 6.86 4.63 -6.79
CA PHE A 229 6.98 3.25 -6.38
C PHE A 229 5.94 2.89 -5.31
N SER A 230 5.71 3.77 -4.33
CA SER A 230 4.68 3.60 -3.31
C SER A 230 3.28 3.50 -3.91
N VAL A 231 2.93 4.34 -4.89
CA VAL A 231 1.62 4.26 -5.57
C VAL A 231 1.45 2.93 -6.30
N MET A 232 2.51 2.43 -6.93
CA MET A 232 2.47 1.12 -7.58
C MET A 232 2.30 -0.03 -6.57
N ILE A 233 2.95 0.02 -5.40
CA ILE A 233 2.70 -0.94 -4.32
C ILE A 233 1.22 -0.93 -3.92
N HIS A 234 0.61 0.24 -3.82
CA HIS A 234 -0.82 0.35 -3.47
C HIS A 234 -1.74 -0.32 -4.50
N LEU A 235 -1.38 -0.30 -5.78
CA LEU A 235 -2.15 -1.00 -6.81
C LEU A 235 -2.18 -2.52 -6.58
N LEU A 236 -1.16 -3.08 -5.92
CA LEU A 236 -1.16 -4.48 -5.51
C LEU A 236 -1.81 -4.67 -4.14
N LEU A 237 -1.58 -3.75 -3.21
CA LEU A 237 -2.07 -3.82 -1.83
C LEU A 237 -3.60 -3.79 -1.79
N ILE A 238 -4.25 -2.87 -2.52
CA ILE A 238 -5.70 -2.68 -2.49
C ILE A 238 -6.45 -3.98 -2.91
N PRO A 239 -6.15 -4.64 -4.05
CA PRO A 239 -6.74 -5.92 -4.40
C PRO A 239 -6.52 -7.02 -3.35
N SER A 240 -5.34 -7.07 -2.75
CA SER A 240 -5.04 -8.09 -1.71
C SER A 240 -5.91 -7.87 -0.46
N LEU A 241 -6.06 -6.62 -0.01
CA LEU A 241 -6.93 -6.25 1.11
C LEU A 241 -8.39 -6.53 0.81
N LEU A 242 -8.89 -6.18 -0.38
CA LEU A 242 -10.26 -6.48 -0.79
C LEU A 242 -10.52 -7.98 -0.85
N THR A 243 -9.53 -8.77 -1.29
CA THR A 243 -9.62 -10.24 -1.33
C THR A 243 -9.67 -10.83 0.08
N ILE A 244 -8.83 -10.36 0.99
CA ILE A 244 -8.84 -10.78 2.40
C ILE A 244 -10.15 -10.37 3.07
N TYR A 245 -10.63 -9.15 2.83
CA TYR A 245 -11.91 -8.67 3.32
C TYR A 245 -13.05 -9.57 2.83
N LYS A 246 -13.05 -9.93 1.54
CA LYS A 246 -14.02 -10.88 0.95
C LYS A 246 -13.96 -12.25 1.64
N ILE A 247 -12.76 -12.79 1.87
CA ILE A 247 -12.57 -14.09 2.53
C ILE A 247 -13.11 -14.05 3.97
N TYR A 248 -12.82 -12.98 4.72
CA TYR A 248 -13.16 -12.89 6.13
C TYR A 248 -14.64 -12.54 6.39
N TYR A 249 -15.19 -11.62 5.59
CA TYR A 249 -16.52 -11.07 5.80
C TYR A 249 -17.59 -11.57 4.82
N GLY A 250 -17.18 -12.23 3.73
CA GLY A 250 -18.05 -12.75 2.68
C GLY A 250 -18.47 -11.71 1.62
N ASN A 251 -19.06 -12.20 0.53
CA ASN A 251 -19.42 -11.41 -0.65
C ASN A 251 -20.43 -10.29 -0.34
N LYS A 252 -21.41 -10.54 0.55
CA LYS A 252 -22.47 -9.56 0.86
C LYS A 252 -21.89 -8.26 1.43
N LYS A 253 -20.92 -8.36 2.35
CA LYS A 253 -20.26 -7.20 2.96
C LYS A 253 -19.35 -6.48 1.97
N LEU A 254 -18.61 -7.21 1.14
CA LEU A 254 -17.80 -6.59 0.08
C LEU A 254 -18.68 -5.82 -0.91
N LEU A 255 -19.78 -6.41 -1.38
CA LEU A 255 -20.71 -5.76 -2.29
C LEU A 255 -21.36 -4.52 -1.66
N PHE A 256 -21.69 -4.59 -0.37
CA PHE A 256 -22.16 -3.41 0.37
C PHE A 256 -21.11 -2.30 0.41
N LEU A 257 -19.85 -2.63 0.69
CA LEU A 257 -18.74 -1.68 0.68
C LEU A 257 -18.56 -1.06 -0.72
N LEU A 258 -18.53 -1.87 -1.78
CA LEU A 258 -18.42 -1.39 -3.16
C LEU A 258 -19.61 -0.51 -3.57
N LYS A 259 -20.85 -0.90 -3.22
CA LYS A 259 -22.04 -0.07 -3.49
C LYS A 259 -21.96 1.28 -2.80
N ASN A 260 -21.43 1.34 -1.58
CA ASN A 260 -21.26 2.61 -0.88
C ASN A 260 -20.13 3.46 -1.48
N LEU A 261 -18.99 2.83 -1.85
CA LEU A 261 -17.92 3.51 -2.57
C LEU A 261 -18.45 4.15 -3.86
N PHE A 262 -19.25 3.44 -4.63
CA PHE A 262 -19.84 3.95 -5.88
C PHE A 262 -21.24 4.57 -5.71
N SER A 263 -21.60 5.04 -4.52
CA SER A 263 -22.89 5.70 -4.31
C SER A 263 -22.91 7.11 -4.92
N LEU A 264 -24.09 7.58 -5.31
CA LEU A 264 -24.28 8.93 -5.86
C LEU A 264 -23.71 10.01 -4.91
N ASN A 265 -23.90 9.85 -3.61
CA ASN A 265 -23.35 10.77 -2.62
C ASN A 265 -21.81 10.80 -2.66
N THR A 266 -21.15 9.67 -2.86
CA THR A 266 -19.70 9.65 -3.05
C THR A 266 -19.29 10.44 -4.27
N PHE A 267 -19.99 10.27 -5.41
CA PHE A 267 -19.70 11.03 -6.63
C PHE A 267 -19.89 12.53 -6.45
N ILE A 268 -20.87 12.97 -5.67
CA ILE A 268 -21.06 14.39 -5.33
C ILE A 268 -19.87 14.90 -4.52
N VAL A 269 -19.47 14.19 -3.46
CA VAL A 269 -18.30 14.56 -2.63
C VAL A 269 -17.04 14.58 -3.49
N PHE A 270 -16.84 13.54 -4.30
CA PHE A 270 -15.70 13.42 -5.20
C PHE A 270 -15.66 14.56 -6.21
N SER A 271 -16.79 14.92 -6.81
CA SER A 271 -16.83 16.03 -7.76
C SER A 271 -16.39 17.33 -7.08
N ALA A 272 -16.87 17.62 -5.87
CA ALA A 272 -16.45 18.80 -5.10
C ALA A 272 -14.94 18.81 -4.82
N VAL A 273 -14.40 17.69 -4.35
CA VAL A 273 -12.96 17.50 -4.07
C VAL A 273 -12.13 17.65 -5.34
N PHE A 274 -12.56 17.00 -6.42
CA PHE A 274 -11.89 16.97 -7.71
C PHE A 274 -11.86 18.35 -8.38
N TRP A 275 -12.97 19.09 -8.35
CA TRP A 275 -13.02 20.46 -8.87
C TRP A 275 -12.16 21.43 -8.05
N GLY A 276 -12.13 21.28 -6.72
CA GLY A 276 -11.22 22.04 -5.86
C GLY A 276 -9.75 21.77 -6.19
N PHE A 277 -9.40 20.51 -6.43
CA PHE A 277 -8.05 20.14 -6.84
C PHE A 277 -7.69 20.66 -8.25
N ILE A 278 -8.53 20.41 -9.25
CA ILE A 278 -8.27 20.82 -10.64
C ILE A 278 -8.17 22.34 -10.79
N SER A 279 -8.99 23.09 -10.06
CA SER A 279 -8.95 24.55 -10.13
C SER A 279 -7.62 25.12 -9.64
N GLY A 280 -6.93 24.45 -8.70
CA GLY A 280 -5.57 24.81 -8.29
C GLY A 280 -4.46 24.20 -9.16
N TYR A 281 -4.63 22.94 -9.60
CA TYR A 281 -3.58 22.19 -10.31
C TYR A 281 -3.54 22.42 -11.84
N GLY A 282 -4.68 22.74 -12.44
CA GLY A 282 -4.86 22.85 -13.89
C GLY A 282 -5.15 21.50 -14.56
N ILE A 283 -6.19 21.44 -15.41
CA ILE A 283 -6.64 20.20 -16.05
C ILE A 283 -5.61 19.60 -17.01
N HIS A 284 -4.84 20.45 -17.72
CA HIS A 284 -3.80 19.98 -18.65
C HIS A 284 -2.73 19.15 -17.92
N ASN A 285 -2.37 19.56 -16.70
CA ASN A 285 -1.36 18.86 -15.90
C ASN A 285 -1.82 17.46 -15.47
N LEU A 286 -3.13 17.20 -15.38
CA LEU A 286 -3.60 15.86 -15.01
C LEU A 286 -3.24 14.79 -16.04
N PHE A 287 -3.12 15.14 -17.30
CA PHE A 287 -2.87 14.18 -18.38
C PHE A 287 -1.40 14.08 -18.77
N SER A 288 -0.50 14.83 -18.12
CA SER A 288 0.93 14.78 -18.41
C SER A 288 1.62 13.51 -17.89
N SER A 289 0.99 12.79 -16.95
CA SER A 289 1.55 11.56 -16.38
C SER A 289 0.46 10.60 -15.92
N VAL A 290 0.68 9.29 -16.12
CA VAL A 290 -0.21 8.22 -15.62
C VAL A 290 -0.33 8.27 -14.09
N PHE A 291 0.70 8.72 -13.38
CA PHE A 291 0.66 8.87 -11.92
C PHE A 291 -0.36 9.90 -11.45
N ASN A 292 -0.64 10.93 -12.25
CA ASN A 292 -1.65 11.92 -11.92
C ASN A 292 -3.06 11.30 -11.99
N ILE A 293 -3.28 10.32 -12.88
CA ILE A 293 -4.53 9.55 -12.96
C ILE A 293 -4.71 8.69 -11.69
N PHE A 294 -3.64 8.05 -11.20
CA PHE A 294 -3.72 7.29 -9.94
C PHE A 294 -4.02 8.19 -8.74
N PHE A 295 -3.54 9.44 -8.75
CA PHE A 295 -3.91 10.41 -7.73
C PHE A 295 -5.41 10.76 -7.75
N ILE A 296 -6.03 10.85 -8.93
CA ILE A 296 -7.50 11.04 -9.04
C ILE A 296 -8.25 9.87 -8.41
N PHE A 297 -7.81 8.63 -8.68
CA PHE A 297 -8.40 7.45 -8.06
C PHE A 297 -8.29 7.49 -6.52
N PHE A 298 -7.18 8.01 -6.01
CA PHE A 298 -7.02 8.23 -4.58
C PHE A 298 -7.98 9.30 -4.02
N LEU A 299 -8.15 10.44 -4.70
CA LEU A 299 -9.15 11.44 -4.32
C LEU A 299 -10.57 10.86 -4.29
N PHE A 300 -10.89 9.97 -5.23
CA PHE A 300 -12.17 9.25 -5.23
C PHE A 300 -12.34 8.37 -3.99
N ILE A 301 -11.30 7.61 -3.62
CA ILE A 301 -11.32 6.79 -2.40
C ILE A 301 -11.50 7.66 -1.15
N ILE A 302 -10.75 8.76 -1.01
CA ILE A 302 -10.92 9.71 0.11
C ILE A 302 -12.37 10.23 0.19
N SER A 303 -12.90 10.65 -0.96
CA SER A 303 -14.26 11.19 -1.04
C SER A 303 -15.31 10.18 -0.62
N SER A 304 -15.09 8.91 -0.96
CA SER A 304 -15.92 7.79 -0.51
C SER A 304 -15.93 7.67 1.01
N PHE A 305 -14.78 7.84 1.67
CA PHE A 305 -14.68 7.78 3.13
C PHE A 305 -15.34 8.97 3.81
N VAL A 306 -15.14 10.17 3.27
CA VAL A 306 -15.82 11.38 3.76
C VAL A 306 -17.34 11.18 3.67
N ASN A 307 -17.85 10.63 2.57
CA ASN A 307 -19.27 10.32 2.43
C ASN A 307 -19.76 9.27 3.45
N LEU A 308 -19.05 8.14 3.60
CA LEU A 308 -19.37 7.12 4.61
C LEU A 308 -19.44 7.70 6.03
N TYR A 309 -18.54 8.64 6.34
CA TYR A 309 -18.58 9.40 7.58
C TYR A 309 -19.84 10.26 7.71
N LEU A 310 -20.11 11.10 6.70
CA LEU A 310 -21.22 12.06 6.75
C LEU A 310 -22.60 11.37 6.89
N GLN A 311 -22.69 10.11 6.48
CA GLN A 311 -23.87 9.26 6.66
C GLN A 311 -24.05 8.72 8.08
N GLY A 312 -23.09 8.93 9.00
CA GLY A 312 -23.18 8.44 10.38
C GLY A 312 -22.95 6.94 10.52
N ASN A 313 -22.56 6.24 9.45
CA ASN A 313 -22.26 4.82 9.44
C ASN A 313 -20.85 4.50 10.00
N PHE A 314 -20.34 5.34 10.90
CA PHE A 314 -18.99 5.25 11.44
C PHE A 314 -18.90 4.17 12.51
N LYS A 315 -18.66 2.94 12.06
CA LYS A 315 -18.31 1.79 12.91
C LYS A 315 -16.79 1.68 13.05
N LYS A 316 -16.31 0.91 14.04
CA LYS A 316 -14.88 0.61 14.28
C LYS A 316 -14.06 0.28 13.01
N GLU A 317 -14.70 -0.28 11.99
CA GLU A 317 -14.11 -0.59 10.68
C GLU A 317 -13.59 0.65 9.93
N THR A 318 -14.20 1.84 10.10
CA THR A 318 -13.77 3.07 9.41
C THR A 318 -12.45 3.64 9.94
N ASN A 319 -12.06 3.34 11.18
CA ASN A 319 -10.77 3.75 11.74
C ASN A 319 -9.57 3.05 11.07
N ILE A 320 -9.73 1.80 10.63
CA ILE A 320 -8.66 1.04 9.96
C ILE A 320 -8.44 1.60 8.56
N LEU A 321 -9.52 1.84 7.82
CA LEU A 321 -9.48 2.45 6.49
C LEU A 321 -8.90 3.87 6.54
N PHE A 322 -9.13 4.60 7.62
CA PHE A 322 -8.55 5.91 7.86
C PHE A 322 -7.03 5.89 8.08
N ILE A 323 -6.54 4.95 8.90
CA ILE A 323 -5.10 4.73 9.07
C ILE A 323 -4.46 4.40 7.71
N PHE A 324 -5.14 3.60 6.89
CA PHE A 324 -4.68 3.28 5.54
C PHE A 324 -4.57 4.53 4.65
N LEU A 325 -5.54 5.46 4.71
CA LEU A 325 -5.46 6.74 3.99
C LEU A 325 -4.29 7.62 4.45
N LEU A 326 -3.98 7.62 5.74
CA LEU A 326 -2.83 8.34 6.29
C LEU A 326 -1.50 7.74 5.84
N ILE A 327 -1.39 6.41 5.81
CA ILE A 327 -0.20 5.73 5.30
C ILE A 327 -0.06 5.99 3.80
N PHE A 328 -1.16 5.93 3.04
CA PHE A 328 -1.18 6.24 1.62
C PHE A 328 -0.74 7.69 1.37
N SER A 329 -1.27 8.67 2.11
CA SER A 329 -0.90 10.08 1.93
C SER A 329 0.58 10.34 2.24
N LEU A 330 1.12 9.70 3.28
CA LEU A 330 2.56 9.73 3.60
C LEU A 330 3.41 9.13 2.49
N SER A 331 2.92 8.07 1.86
CA SER A 331 3.60 7.41 0.75
C SER A 331 3.60 8.23 -0.54
N ILE A 332 2.64 9.16 -0.71
CA ILE A 332 2.62 10.08 -1.84
C ILE A 332 3.61 11.22 -1.63
N SER A 333 3.54 11.91 -0.50
CA SER A 333 4.49 12.95 -0.12
C SER A 333 4.27 13.35 1.35
N LEU A 334 5.31 13.87 2.01
CA LEU A 334 5.15 14.41 3.36
C LEU A 334 4.17 15.59 3.42
N ASN A 335 4.15 16.44 2.39
CA ASN A 335 3.21 17.57 2.31
C ASN A 335 1.75 17.06 2.22
N ASN A 336 1.51 16.02 1.43
CA ASN A 336 0.19 15.41 1.28
C ASN A 336 -0.26 14.77 2.60
N PHE A 337 0.68 14.14 3.32
CA PHE A 337 0.41 13.63 4.65
C PHE A 337 0.03 14.73 5.64
N LEU A 338 0.82 15.80 5.73
CA LEU A 338 0.53 16.91 6.65
C LEU A 338 -0.81 17.56 6.35
N ILE A 339 -1.15 17.70 5.07
CA ILE A 339 -2.43 18.29 4.66
C ILE A 339 -3.59 17.36 4.94
N MET A 340 -3.43 16.06 4.70
CA MET A 340 -4.40 15.08 5.16
C MET A 340 -4.54 15.16 6.68
N LEU A 341 -3.45 15.21 7.45
CA LEU A 341 -3.51 15.35 8.90
C LEU A 341 -4.26 16.63 9.33
N VAL A 342 -4.02 17.77 8.68
CA VAL A 342 -4.77 19.01 8.93
C VAL A 342 -6.25 18.86 8.60
N LEU A 343 -6.58 18.33 7.41
CA LEU A 343 -7.96 18.03 7.03
C LEU A 343 -8.64 17.12 8.05
N LEU A 344 -7.89 16.18 8.63
CA LEU A 344 -8.39 15.26 9.64
C LEU A 344 -8.57 15.90 11.00
N ILE A 345 -7.66 16.77 11.43
CA ILE A 345 -7.80 17.54 12.67
C ILE A 345 -9.02 18.46 12.56
N ILE A 346 -9.10 19.21 11.46
CA ILE A 346 -10.24 20.06 11.11
C ILE A 346 -11.52 19.23 11.18
N PHE A 347 -11.54 18.10 10.48
CA PHE A 347 -12.68 17.21 10.45
C PHE A 347 -13.05 16.74 11.86
N PHE A 348 -12.10 16.28 12.67
CA PHE A 348 -12.35 15.80 14.04
C PHE A 348 -12.88 16.90 14.96
N ILE A 349 -12.40 18.13 14.82
CA ILE A 349 -12.94 19.30 15.51
C ILE A 349 -14.41 19.48 15.11
N PHE A 350 -14.72 19.43 13.81
CA PHE A 350 -16.09 19.54 13.32
C PHE A 350 -17.01 18.41 13.81
N ILE A 351 -16.48 17.19 13.96
CA ILE A 351 -17.23 16.06 14.53
C ILE A 351 -17.70 16.39 15.94
N LYS A 352 -16.78 16.85 16.80
CA LYS A 352 -17.12 17.23 18.18
C LYS A 352 -18.12 18.38 18.20
N ILE A 353 -17.98 19.35 17.30
CA ILE A 353 -18.90 20.49 17.18
C ILE A 353 -20.29 20.05 16.66
N LYS A 354 -20.37 19.10 15.73
CA LYS A 354 -21.65 18.62 15.16
C LYS A 354 -22.53 17.94 16.21
N VAL A 355 -21.92 17.26 17.18
CA VAL A 355 -22.65 16.72 18.34
C VAL A 355 -23.32 17.84 19.14
N LEU A 356 -22.69 19.02 19.20
CA LEU A 356 -23.20 20.20 19.90
C LEU A 356 -24.22 20.99 19.05
N ILE A 357 -24.05 21.02 17.73
CA ILE A 357 -24.85 21.86 16.81
C ILE A 357 -25.57 20.96 15.79
N LYS A 358 -26.85 20.65 16.04
CA LYS A 358 -27.75 19.96 15.09
C LYS A 358 -28.18 20.88 13.94
N ASN A 359 -27.24 21.45 13.19
CA ASN A 359 -27.57 22.37 12.09
C ASN A 359 -26.95 21.91 10.76
N ASN A 360 -27.76 21.90 9.70
CA ASN A 360 -27.33 21.57 8.33
C ASN A 360 -26.29 22.57 7.79
N LEU A 361 -26.28 23.80 8.32
CA LEU A 361 -25.29 24.83 7.99
C LEU A 361 -23.84 24.36 8.24
N LEU A 362 -23.63 23.52 9.27
CA LEU A 362 -22.30 23.01 9.61
C LEU A 362 -21.75 22.09 8.50
N ASN A 363 -22.61 21.27 7.87
CA ASN A 363 -22.16 20.41 6.77
C ASN A 363 -21.71 21.25 5.56
N VAL A 364 -22.42 22.35 5.26
CA VAL A 364 -22.04 23.27 4.17
C VAL A 364 -20.69 23.91 4.43
N LEU A 365 -20.46 24.41 5.65
CA LEU A 365 -19.18 25.00 6.05
C LEU A 365 -18.02 24.00 5.95
N ILE A 366 -18.24 22.74 6.32
CA ILE A 366 -17.22 21.68 6.18
C ILE A 366 -16.82 21.50 4.71
N PHE A 367 -17.77 21.43 3.79
CA PHE A 367 -17.45 21.29 2.36
C PHE A 367 -16.72 22.51 1.79
N ILE A 368 -17.13 23.72 2.17
CA ILE A 368 -16.45 24.95 1.74
C ILE A 368 -15.01 24.96 2.24
N LEU A 369 -14.79 24.64 3.51
CA LEU A 369 -13.44 24.60 4.07
C LEU A 369 -12.59 23.52 3.40
N LEU A 370 -13.15 22.34 3.17
CA LEU A 370 -12.48 21.24 2.50
C LEU A 370 -12.09 21.62 1.07
N PHE A 371 -12.97 22.33 0.36
CA PHE A 371 -12.67 22.90 -0.95
C PHE A 371 -11.51 23.90 -0.88
N ILE A 372 -11.54 24.86 0.06
CA ILE A 372 -10.50 25.89 0.19
C ILE A 372 -9.14 25.25 0.49
N VAL A 373 -9.08 24.30 1.42
CA VAL A 373 -7.83 23.61 1.77
C VAL A 373 -7.27 22.86 0.55
N LEU A 374 -8.13 22.18 -0.22
CA LEU A 374 -7.71 21.47 -1.43
C LEU A 374 -7.28 22.42 -2.56
N PHE A 375 -7.93 23.58 -2.71
CA PHE A 375 -7.54 24.61 -3.66
C PHE A 375 -6.15 25.16 -3.35
N VAL A 376 -5.93 25.58 -2.10
CA VAL A 376 -4.63 26.09 -1.64
C VAL A 376 -3.55 25.02 -1.83
N PHE A 377 -3.87 23.77 -1.56
CA PHE A 377 -2.96 22.66 -1.79
C PHE A 377 -2.61 22.46 -3.26
N GLY A 378 -3.60 22.41 -4.16
CA GLY A 378 -3.35 22.31 -5.60
C GLY A 378 -2.44 23.43 -6.11
N TYR A 379 -2.65 24.65 -5.60
CA TYR A 379 -1.83 25.83 -5.92
C TYR A 379 -0.39 25.76 -5.39
N ILE A 380 -0.16 25.21 -4.18
CA ILE A 380 1.19 25.07 -3.60
C ILE A 380 2.04 24.09 -4.40
N ILE A 381 1.44 23.02 -4.94
CA ILE A 381 2.19 21.94 -5.60
C ILE A 381 2.74 22.37 -6.95
N ILE A 382 1.90 22.98 -7.78
CA ILE A 382 2.31 23.67 -9.00
C ILE A 382 1.50 24.95 -9.00
N PRO A 383 2.11 26.13 -8.84
CA PRO A 383 1.41 27.39 -8.99
C PRO A 383 0.98 27.50 -10.44
N SER A 384 -0.23 26.99 -10.73
CA SER A 384 -0.90 27.31 -11.96
C SER A 384 -1.20 28.81 -11.90
N GLY A 385 -1.03 29.54 -13.00
CA GLY A 385 -1.44 30.95 -13.08
C GLY A 385 -2.96 31.16 -12.94
N ILE A 386 -3.68 30.20 -12.35
CA ILE A 386 -5.12 30.17 -12.22
C ILE A 386 -5.50 30.91 -10.94
N TYR A 387 -6.11 32.08 -11.12
CA TYR A 387 -6.75 32.83 -10.05
C TYR A 387 -8.06 32.15 -9.64
N ILE A 388 -8.44 32.24 -8.35
CA ILE A 388 -9.78 31.87 -7.91
C ILE A 388 -10.78 32.69 -8.71
N ASN A 389 -11.52 32.05 -9.61
CA ASN A 389 -12.56 32.71 -10.40
C ASN A 389 -13.95 32.43 -9.81
N THR A 390 -14.96 33.15 -10.30
CA THR A 390 -16.35 33.01 -9.86
C THR A 390 -16.90 31.60 -10.04
N LEU A 391 -16.42 30.83 -11.03
CA LEU A 391 -16.80 29.44 -11.26
C LEU A 391 -16.30 28.52 -10.14
N ASN A 392 -15.08 28.73 -9.63
CA ASN A 392 -14.51 27.98 -8.52
C ASN A 392 -15.31 28.22 -7.22
N ILE A 393 -15.73 29.46 -6.98
CA ILE A 393 -16.55 29.82 -5.81
C ILE A 393 -17.96 29.23 -5.94
N LEU A 394 -18.58 29.32 -7.12
CA LEU A 394 -19.89 28.74 -7.38
C LEU A 394 -19.88 27.22 -7.22
N THR A 395 -18.85 26.52 -7.70
CA THR A 395 -18.71 25.07 -7.49
C THR A 395 -18.54 24.71 -6.02
N ALA A 396 -17.68 25.43 -5.28
CA ALA A 396 -17.49 25.25 -3.84
C ALA A 396 -18.78 25.38 -3.03
N ILE A 397 -19.71 26.23 -3.47
CA ILE A 397 -21.00 26.49 -2.80
C ILE A 397 -22.08 25.51 -3.28
N MET A 398 -22.17 25.24 -4.59
CA MET A 398 -23.23 24.44 -5.19
C MET A 398 -23.18 22.97 -4.77
N PHE A 399 -22.00 22.34 -4.69
CA PHE A 399 -21.88 20.94 -4.30
C PHE A 399 -22.38 20.65 -2.87
N PRO A 400 -22.02 21.43 -1.84
CA PRO A 400 -22.61 21.28 -0.51
C PRO A 400 -24.13 21.47 -0.48
N ILE A 401 -24.66 22.43 -1.26
CA ILE A 401 -26.11 22.66 -1.36
C ILE A 401 -26.81 21.44 -1.96
N ILE A 402 -26.29 20.90 -3.07
CA ILE A 402 -26.80 19.69 -3.72
C ILE A 402 -26.75 18.50 -2.75
N TYR A 403 -25.65 18.34 -2.02
CA TYR A 403 -25.52 17.30 -1.00
C TYR A 403 -26.57 17.43 0.12
N CYS A 404 -26.76 18.64 0.66
CA CYS A 404 -27.76 18.90 1.70
C CYS A 404 -29.20 18.69 1.19
N TYR A 405 -29.48 19.11 -0.04
CA TYR A 405 -30.78 18.92 -0.69
C TYR A 405 -31.12 17.44 -0.86
N ASN A 406 -30.18 16.64 -1.37
CA ASN A 406 -30.39 15.20 -1.53
C ASN A 406 -30.65 14.52 -0.18
N LYS A 407 -29.94 14.91 0.88
CA LYS A 407 -30.17 14.35 2.22
C LYS A 407 -31.59 14.65 2.74
N LYS A 408 -32.09 15.87 2.52
CA LYS A 408 -33.43 16.29 2.94
C LYS A 408 -34.54 15.56 2.16
N ARG A 409 -34.34 15.32 0.86
CA ARG A 409 -35.32 14.65 -0.02
C ARG A 409 -35.58 13.19 0.35
N HIS A 410 -34.58 12.48 0.87
CA HIS A 410 -34.69 11.06 1.20
C HIS A 410 -35.21 10.75 2.62
N GLY A 411 -35.74 11.74 3.35
CA GLY A 411 -36.47 11.50 4.61
C GLY A 411 -35.62 10.93 5.76
N ASN A 412 -34.29 10.95 5.66
CA ASN A 412 -33.39 10.57 6.75
C ASN A 412 -33.35 11.68 7.80
N HIS A 413 -34.41 11.79 8.60
CA HIS A 413 -34.46 12.56 9.84
C HIS A 413 -34.43 11.66 11.06
#